data_AF-A0A437DF70-F1
#
_entry.id   AF-A0A437DF70-F1
#
_cell.length_a   1.000
_cell.length_b   1.000
_cell.length_c   1.000
_cell.angle_alpha   90.00
_cell.angle_beta   90.00
_cell.angle_gamma   90.00
#
_symmetry.space_group_name_H-M   'P 1'
#
loop_
_entity.id
_entity.type
_entity.pdbx_description
1 polymer ?
#
loop_
_entity_poly.entity_id
_entity_poly.type
_entity_poly.pdbx_seq_one_letter_code
_entity_poly.pdbx_strand_id
1 'polypeptide(L)'
;MAQHLVFANCIPLILKFFNQNIMSYITAKNSISVLDFPHCVVHELPELTAESLEAGDNNQFCWRNLFSCINLLRILNKLTKWKHSRTMMLVVFKSAPILKRALKVKQAMMQLYVLKLLKVQTKYLGRQWRKSNMKTMSAIYQKVRHRLNDDWAYGNDLDARPWDFQAEECALRANIERFNSRRYDKSNNNPDFLPVDNCLQSVLGQRVELPEDFQMNYDLWLEREVFSNPISWEELLQ
;
A
#
# COMPACT_ATOMS: atom_id res chain seq x y z
N MET A 1 -0.14 8.43 -5.39
CA MET A 1 -0.07 7.03 -5.88
C MET A 1 -1.38 6.24 -5.68
N ALA A 2 -1.88 6.04 -4.46
CA ALA A 2 -3.09 5.21 -4.23
C ALA A 2 -4.34 5.65 -5.02
N GLN A 3 -4.56 6.96 -5.16
CA GLN A 3 -5.66 7.50 -5.98
C GLN A 3 -5.52 7.12 -7.46
N HIS A 4 -4.32 7.22 -8.03
CA HIS A 4 -4.07 6.83 -9.42
C HIS A 4 -4.33 5.34 -9.66
N LEU A 5 -4.01 4.47 -8.69
CA LEU A 5 -4.33 3.04 -8.80
C LEU A 5 -5.85 2.81 -8.86
N VAL A 6 -6.64 3.52 -8.05
CA VAL A 6 -8.10 3.43 -8.10
C VAL A 6 -8.63 3.88 -9.46
N PHE A 7 -8.10 4.99 -10.01
CA PHE A 7 -8.46 5.47 -11.34
C PHE A 7 -8.03 4.54 -12.46
N ALA A 8 -6.89 3.87 -12.33
CA ALA A 8 -6.41 2.86 -13.26
C ALA A 8 -7.17 1.52 -13.13
N ASN A 9 -8.35 1.51 -12.51
CA ASN A 9 -9.19 0.32 -12.34
C ASN A 9 -8.49 -0.84 -11.60
N CYS A 10 -7.57 -0.52 -10.68
CA CYS A 10 -6.83 -1.53 -9.93
C CYS A 10 -7.75 -2.41 -9.06
N ILE A 11 -8.78 -1.83 -8.45
CA ILE A 11 -9.76 -2.58 -7.63
C ILE A 11 -10.46 -3.67 -8.47
N PRO A 12 -11.20 -3.34 -9.55
CA PRO A 12 -11.85 -4.36 -10.36
C PRO A 12 -10.85 -5.31 -11.04
N LEU A 13 -9.64 -4.87 -11.39
CA LEU A 13 -8.61 -5.74 -11.95
C LEU A 13 -8.16 -6.82 -10.95
N ILE A 14 -7.87 -6.44 -9.70
CA ILE A 14 -7.53 -7.40 -8.63
C ILE A 14 -8.70 -8.35 -8.39
N LEU A 15 -9.94 -7.85 -8.36
CA LEU A 15 -11.12 -8.70 -8.19
C LEU A 15 -11.29 -9.68 -9.35
N LYS A 16 -11.06 -9.26 -10.59
CA LYS A 16 -11.09 -10.12 -11.79
C LYS A 16 -10.04 -11.22 -11.70
N PHE A 17 -8.84 -10.91 -11.21
CA PHE A 17 -7.81 -11.91 -10.93
C PHE A 17 -8.30 -12.94 -9.89
N PHE A 18 -8.82 -12.49 -8.74
CA PHE A 18 -9.37 -13.39 -7.71
C PHE A 18 -10.63 -14.15 -8.11
N ASN A 19 -11.33 -13.71 -9.17
CA ASN A 19 -12.51 -14.37 -9.68
C ASN A 19 -12.19 -15.69 -10.41
N GLN A 20 -10.92 -15.90 -10.78
CA GLN A 20 -10.40 -17.12 -11.41
C GLN A 20 -10.29 -18.27 -10.41
N ASN A 21 -9.81 -19.44 -10.87
CA ASN A 21 -9.51 -20.56 -9.99
C ASN A 21 -8.18 -20.34 -9.25
N ILE A 22 -8.26 -19.58 -8.16
CA ILE A 22 -7.10 -19.24 -7.34
C ILE A 22 -6.45 -20.46 -6.71
N MET A 23 -7.21 -21.51 -6.40
CA MET A 23 -6.63 -22.76 -5.89
C MET A 23 -5.70 -23.37 -6.93
N SER A 24 -6.16 -23.51 -8.18
CA SER A 24 -5.33 -24.02 -9.26
C SER A 24 -4.11 -23.14 -9.53
N TYR A 25 -4.26 -21.82 -9.47
CA TYR A 25 -3.15 -20.88 -9.67
C TYR A 25 -2.05 -21.07 -8.61
N ILE A 26 -2.41 -21.16 -7.32
CA ILE A 26 -1.40 -21.30 -6.26
C ILE A 26 -0.83 -22.72 -6.18
N THR A 27 -1.46 -23.73 -6.76
CA THR A 27 -0.91 -25.10 -6.84
C THR A 27 -0.21 -25.39 -8.17
N ALA A 28 -0.16 -24.41 -9.07
CA ALA A 28 0.53 -24.58 -10.35
C ALA A 28 2.03 -24.80 -10.10
N LYS A 29 2.56 -25.91 -10.63
CA LYS A 29 3.99 -26.25 -10.58
C LYS A 29 4.74 -25.49 -11.66
N ASN A 30 4.88 -24.19 -11.45
CA ASN A 30 5.66 -23.30 -12.32
C ASN A 30 7.08 -23.06 -11.77
N SER A 31 7.44 -23.73 -10.66
CA SER A 31 8.76 -23.65 -10.04
C SER A 31 9.68 -24.69 -10.66
N ILE A 32 10.87 -24.25 -11.06
CA ILE A 32 11.97 -25.14 -11.38
C ILE A 32 13.00 -24.93 -10.28
N SER A 33 13.00 -25.81 -9.28
CA SER A 33 13.82 -25.73 -8.06
C SER A 33 15.30 -25.48 -8.37
N VAL A 34 15.80 -26.18 -9.39
CA VAL A 34 17.17 -26.10 -9.90
C VAL A 34 17.54 -24.71 -10.43
N LEU A 35 16.57 -23.97 -11.00
CA LEU A 35 16.78 -22.65 -11.58
C LEU A 35 16.49 -21.50 -10.59
N ASP A 36 15.97 -21.81 -9.40
CA ASP A 36 15.62 -20.81 -8.41
C ASP A 36 16.86 -20.33 -7.64
N PHE A 37 16.90 -19.04 -7.35
CA PHE A 37 17.92 -18.47 -6.46
C PHE A 37 17.72 -18.97 -5.02
N PRO A 38 18.79 -19.33 -4.28
CA PRO A 38 20.21 -19.24 -4.67
C PRO A 38 20.75 -20.51 -5.34
N HIS A 39 19.94 -21.54 -5.56
CA HIS A 39 20.40 -22.85 -6.03
C HIS A 39 21.16 -22.75 -7.35
N CYS A 40 20.66 -21.95 -8.30
CA CYS A 40 21.30 -21.69 -9.59
C CYS A 40 22.62 -20.89 -9.52
N VAL A 41 22.96 -20.32 -8.36
CA VAL A 41 24.19 -19.54 -8.13
C VAL A 41 25.22 -20.33 -7.32
N VAL A 42 24.74 -21.18 -6.40
CA VAL A 42 25.59 -21.90 -5.43
C VAL A 42 26.02 -23.27 -5.96
N HIS A 43 25.21 -23.91 -6.81
CA HIS A 43 25.47 -25.24 -7.33
C HIS A 43 25.71 -25.22 -8.85
N GLU A 44 26.47 -26.19 -9.36
CA GLU A 44 26.53 -26.43 -10.80
C GLU A 44 25.14 -26.80 -11.32
N LEU A 45 24.73 -26.15 -12.40
CA LEU A 45 23.44 -26.39 -13.03
C LEU A 45 23.45 -27.80 -13.63
N PRO A 46 22.60 -28.73 -13.13
CA PRO A 46 22.45 -30.04 -13.73
C PRO A 46 21.86 -29.92 -15.14
N GLU A 47 22.07 -30.94 -15.97
CA GLU A 47 21.43 -31.02 -17.28
C GLU A 47 19.91 -30.95 -17.14
N LEU A 48 19.29 -30.05 -17.93
CA LEU A 48 17.84 -29.84 -17.95
C LEU A 48 17.15 -31.03 -18.61
N THR A 49 16.94 -32.09 -17.83
CA THR A 49 16.14 -33.27 -18.20
C THR A 49 14.74 -33.15 -17.61
N ALA A 50 13.74 -33.83 -18.21
CA ALA A 50 12.37 -33.85 -17.69
C ALA A 50 12.30 -34.30 -16.21
N GLU A 51 13.16 -35.24 -15.81
CA GLU A 51 13.25 -35.76 -14.44
C GLU A 51 13.84 -34.74 -13.46
N SER A 52 14.86 -33.98 -13.88
CA SER A 52 15.46 -32.89 -13.08
C SER A 52 14.49 -31.72 -12.83
N LEU A 53 13.58 -31.45 -13.77
CA LEU A 53 12.56 -30.41 -13.69
C LEU A 53 11.44 -30.76 -12.69
N GLU A 54 11.17 -32.05 -12.48
CA GLU A 54 10.13 -32.54 -11.56
C GLU A 54 10.66 -32.81 -10.14
N ALA A 55 11.98 -32.89 -9.97
CA ALA A 55 12.63 -33.12 -8.68
C ALA A 55 12.55 -31.90 -7.75
N GLY A 56 11.79 -32.03 -6.66
CA GLY A 56 11.96 -31.16 -5.47
C GLY A 56 10.77 -30.30 -5.04
N ASP A 57 9.64 -30.28 -5.75
CA ASP A 57 8.49 -29.47 -5.32
C ASP A 57 7.45 -30.28 -4.52
N ASN A 58 7.79 -30.57 -3.25
CA ASN A 58 6.88 -31.16 -2.25
C ASN A 58 5.99 -30.11 -1.55
N ASN A 59 6.06 -28.84 -1.95
CA ASN A 59 5.26 -27.79 -1.33
C ASN A 59 3.80 -27.85 -1.81
N GLN A 60 2.87 -27.75 -0.85
CA GLN A 60 1.43 -27.70 -1.13
C GLN A 60 1.04 -26.51 -2.03
N PHE A 61 1.80 -25.41 -1.97
CA PHE A 61 1.56 -24.21 -2.76
C PHE A 61 2.86 -23.71 -3.40
N CYS A 62 2.77 -23.25 -4.64
CA CYS A 62 3.79 -22.44 -5.28
C CYS A 62 3.91 -21.11 -4.53
N TRP A 63 5.04 -20.91 -3.84
CA TRP A 63 5.28 -19.75 -2.98
C TRP A 63 5.15 -18.42 -3.74
N ARG A 64 5.66 -18.33 -4.97
CA ARG A 64 5.61 -17.11 -5.80
C ARG A 64 4.17 -16.67 -6.08
N ASN A 65 3.32 -17.64 -6.45
CA ASN A 65 1.92 -17.40 -6.76
C ASN A 65 1.13 -17.02 -5.51
N LEU A 66 1.35 -17.75 -4.41
CA LEU A 66 0.74 -17.45 -3.11
C LEU A 66 1.15 -16.05 -2.60
N PHE A 67 2.44 -15.70 -2.68
CA PHE A 67 2.97 -14.41 -2.28
C PHE A 67 2.36 -13.27 -3.10
N SER A 68 2.23 -13.47 -4.42
CA SER A 68 1.55 -12.54 -5.32
C SER A 68 0.08 -12.33 -4.92
N CYS A 69 -0.67 -13.40 -4.64
CA CYS A 69 -2.04 -13.30 -4.13
C CYS A 69 -2.10 -12.50 -2.82
N ILE A 70 -1.22 -12.77 -1.85
CA ILE A 70 -1.18 -12.04 -0.57
C ILE A 70 -0.92 -10.56 -0.80
N ASN A 71 0.00 -10.20 -1.70
CA ASN A 71 0.33 -8.80 -1.99
C ASN A 71 -0.81 -8.07 -2.70
N LEU A 72 -1.50 -8.71 -3.65
CA LEU A 72 -2.68 -8.13 -4.28
C LEU A 72 -3.79 -7.87 -3.24
N LEU A 73 -4.02 -8.80 -2.31
CA LEU A 73 -4.96 -8.59 -1.19
C LEU A 73 -4.51 -7.46 -0.25
N ARG A 74 -3.21 -7.33 0.02
CA ARG A 74 -2.64 -6.23 0.81
C ARG A 74 -2.85 -4.88 0.15
N ILE A 75 -2.60 -4.78 -1.16
CA ILE A 75 -2.85 -3.58 -1.96
C ILE A 75 -4.33 -3.24 -1.87
N LEU A 76 -5.22 -4.21 -2.12
CA LEU A 76 -6.65 -4.00 -2.05
C LEU A 76 -7.11 -3.51 -0.67
N ASN A 77 -6.55 -4.07 0.41
CA ASN A 77 -6.78 -3.59 1.78
C ASN A 77 -6.31 -2.14 1.96
N LYS A 78 -5.11 -1.79 1.49
CA LYS A 78 -4.58 -0.42 1.60
C LYS A 78 -5.44 0.58 0.81
N LEU A 79 -5.99 0.17 -0.33
CA LEU A 79 -6.86 1.02 -1.12
C LEU A 79 -8.20 1.30 -0.42
N THR A 80 -8.75 0.34 0.34
CA THR A 80 -10.13 0.42 0.86
C THR A 80 -10.22 0.77 2.34
N LYS A 81 -9.17 0.51 3.13
CA LYS A 81 -9.16 0.76 4.58
C LYS A 81 -9.51 2.22 4.91
N TRP A 82 -10.53 2.41 5.74
CA TRP A 82 -11.05 3.73 6.15
C TRP A 82 -11.56 4.61 5.00
N LYS A 83 -11.90 4.01 3.86
CA LYS A 83 -12.44 4.73 2.69
C LYS A 83 -13.79 4.13 2.31
N HIS A 84 -14.85 4.83 2.70
CA HIS A 84 -16.24 4.43 2.48
C HIS A 84 -16.54 4.23 0.99
N SER A 85 -16.20 5.23 0.16
CA SER A 85 -16.35 5.18 -1.31
C SER A 85 -15.76 3.90 -1.93
N ARG A 86 -14.50 3.61 -1.59
CA ARG A 86 -13.77 2.47 -2.17
C ARG A 86 -14.23 1.13 -1.61
N THR A 87 -14.72 1.11 -0.37
CA THR A 87 -15.37 -0.08 0.19
C THR A 87 -16.72 -0.32 -0.49
N MET A 88 -17.50 0.73 -0.76
CA MET A 88 -18.73 0.65 -1.54
C MET A 88 -18.45 0.14 -2.97
N MET A 89 -17.35 0.56 -3.59
CA MET A 89 -16.91 0.03 -4.88
C MET A 89 -16.71 -1.50 -4.85
N LEU A 90 -16.16 -2.06 -3.77
CA LEU A 90 -16.06 -3.53 -3.60
C LEU A 90 -17.44 -4.21 -3.56
N VAL A 91 -18.42 -3.57 -2.93
CA VAL A 91 -19.79 -4.07 -2.81
C VAL A 91 -20.48 -4.05 -4.17
N VAL A 92 -20.36 -2.94 -4.90
CA VAL A 92 -20.87 -2.78 -6.29
C VAL A 92 -20.29 -3.85 -7.21
N PHE A 93 -18.98 -4.12 -7.13
CA PHE A 93 -18.33 -5.18 -7.89
C PHE A 93 -18.60 -6.60 -7.36
N LYS A 94 -19.54 -6.78 -6.42
CA LYS A 94 -19.91 -8.08 -5.84
C LYS A 94 -18.68 -8.86 -5.36
N SER A 95 -17.75 -8.19 -4.67
CA SER A 95 -16.47 -8.81 -4.30
C SER A 95 -16.61 -9.89 -3.21
N ALA A 96 -17.64 -9.82 -2.36
CA ALA A 96 -17.79 -10.72 -1.23
C ALA A 96 -17.83 -12.22 -1.62
N PRO A 97 -18.64 -12.67 -2.61
CA PRO A 97 -18.55 -14.03 -3.15
C PRO A 97 -17.16 -14.45 -3.65
N ILE A 98 -16.44 -13.54 -4.32
CA ILE A 98 -15.09 -13.79 -4.85
C ILE A 98 -14.11 -14.04 -3.71
N LEU A 99 -14.10 -13.11 -2.74
CA LEU A 99 -13.27 -13.19 -1.54
C LEU A 99 -13.60 -14.42 -0.69
N LYS A 100 -14.88 -14.77 -0.54
CA LYS A 100 -15.29 -16.00 0.15
C LYS A 100 -14.71 -17.27 -0.51
N ARG A 101 -14.64 -17.33 -1.84
CA ARG A 101 -14.00 -18.47 -2.52
C ARG A 101 -12.50 -18.52 -2.22
N ALA A 102 -11.82 -17.38 -2.16
CA ALA A 102 -10.41 -17.30 -1.80
C ALA A 102 -10.11 -17.82 -0.38
N LEU A 103 -11.08 -17.80 0.55
CA LEU A 103 -10.93 -18.41 1.89
C LEU A 103 -10.71 -19.92 1.88
N LYS A 104 -11.04 -20.62 0.77
CA LYS A 104 -10.74 -22.05 0.62
C LYS A 104 -9.24 -22.35 0.69
N VAL A 105 -8.41 -21.37 0.32
CA VAL A 105 -6.96 -21.44 0.49
C VAL A 105 -6.65 -21.38 1.98
N LYS A 106 -6.21 -22.50 2.57
CA LYS A 106 -5.93 -22.63 4.01
C LYS A 106 -4.57 -22.05 4.42
N GLN A 107 -4.24 -20.86 3.90
CA GLN A 107 -3.03 -20.14 4.26
C GLN A 107 -3.38 -18.93 5.12
N ALA A 108 -2.77 -18.85 6.32
CA ALA A 108 -3.20 -17.94 7.37
C ALA A 108 -3.13 -16.45 6.97
N MET A 109 -2.05 -16.03 6.31
CA MET A 109 -1.85 -14.63 5.91
C MET A 109 -2.85 -14.21 4.82
N MET A 110 -3.08 -15.07 3.84
CA MET A 110 -4.07 -14.87 2.78
C MET A 110 -5.47 -14.77 3.37
N GLN A 111 -5.87 -15.73 4.20
CA GLN A 111 -7.17 -15.70 4.89
C GLN A 111 -7.34 -14.43 5.72
N LEU A 112 -6.31 -13.99 6.44
CA LEU A 112 -6.38 -12.75 7.23
C LEU A 112 -6.72 -11.53 6.37
N TYR A 113 -6.05 -11.33 5.23
CA TYR A 113 -6.32 -10.17 4.37
C TYR A 113 -7.65 -10.27 3.64
N VAL A 114 -8.10 -11.49 3.28
CA VAL A 114 -9.45 -11.72 2.75
C VAL A 114 -10.51 -11.37 3.80
N LEU A 115 -10.34 -11.83 5.05
CA LEU A 115 -11.27 -11.56 6.14
C LEU A 115 -11.33 -10.07 6.51
N LYS A 116 -10.21 -9.34 6.44
CA LYS A 116 -10.20 -7.88 6.61
C LYS A 116 -11.06 -7.16 5.56
N LEU A 117 -10.98 -7.59 4.30
CA LEU A 117 -11.81 -7.03 3.21
C LEU A 117 -13.29 -7.39 3.36
N LEU A 118 -13.59 -8.60 3.83
CA LEU A 118 -14.97 -9.01 4.12
C LEU A 118 -15.53 -8.21 5.32
N LYS A 119 -14.73 -7.99 6.37
CA LYS A 119 -15.08 -7.20 7.56
C LYS A 119 -15.56 -5.80 7.18
N VAL A 120 -14.83 -5.07 6.35
CA VAL A 120 -15.21 -3.69 5.99
C VAL A 120 -16.48 -3.64 5.12
N GLN A 121 -16.78 -4.70 4.37
CA GLN A 121 -17.96 -4.75 3.51
C GLN A 121 -19.25 -5.12 4.26
N THR A 122 -19.17 -5.80 5.40
CA THR A 122 -20.37 -6.34 6.08
C THR A 122 -21.38 -5.27 6.49
N LYS A 123 -20.93 -4.03 6.70
CA LYS A 123 -21.83 -2.92 7.05
C LYS A 123 -22.79 -2.57 5.91
N TYR A 124 -22.34 -2.75 4.66
CA TYR A 124 -23.10 -2.47 3.44
C TYR A 124 -23.86 -3.69 2.90
N LEU A 125 -23.45 -4.92 3.25
CA LEU A 125 -24.09 -6.16 2.78
C LEU A 125 -25.38 -6.49 3.54
N GLY A 126 -25.61 -5.85 4.69
CA GLY A 126 -26.85 -5.94 5.42
C GLY A 126 -27.04 -7.17 6.31
N ARG A 127 -28.15 -7.15 7.06
CA ARG A 127 -28.44 -8.14 8.11
C ARG A 127 -28.68 -9.54 7.56
N GLN A 128 -29.39 -9.67 6.43
CA GLN A 128 -29.68 -10.97 5.81
C GLN A 128 -28.39 -11.68 5.37
N TRP A 129 -27.45 -10.94 4.76
CA TRP A 129 -26.17 -11.50 4.37
C TRP A 129 -25.39 -12.00 5.59
N ARG A 130 -25.33 -11.25 6.69
CA ARG A 130 -24.65 -11.71 7.92
C ARG A 130 -25.23 -13.01 8.46
N LYS A 131 -26.57 -13.16 8.47
CA LYS A 131 -27.25 -14.39 8.90
C LYS A 131 -26.85 -15.60 8.04
N SER A 132 -26.84 -15.47 6.72
CA SER A 132 -26.47 -16.56 5.80
C SER A 132 -24.95 -16.82 5.72
N ASN A 133 -24.13 -15.95 6.31
CA ASN A 133 -22.66 -16.01 6.27
C ASN A 133 -22.04 -16.16 7.65
N MET A 134 -22.72 -16.81 8.59
CA MET A 134 -22.27 -16.90 9.99
C MET A 134 -20.86 -17.47 10.15
N LYS A 135 -20.48 -18.50 9.37
CA LYS A 135 -19.10 -19.02 9.36
C LYS A 135 -18.05 -17.96 9.04
N THR A 136 -18.37 -17.04 8.12
CA THR A 136 -17.50 -15.91 7.76
C THR A 136 -17.47 -14.89 8.90
N MET A 137 -18.63 -14.58 9.50
CA MET A 137 -18.71 -13.71 10.67
C MET A 137 -17.85 -14.22 11.82
N SER A 138 -17.98 -15.50 12.18
CA SER A 138 -17.17 -16.15 13.22
C SER A 138 -15.68 -16.10 12.90
N ALA A 139 -15.28 -16.35 11.64
CA ALA A 139 -13.88 -16.25 11.24
C ALA A 139 -13.33 -14.82 11.34
N ILE A 140 -14.14 -13.80 11.03
CA ILE A 140 -13.77 -12.39 11.26
C ILE A 140 -13.58 -12.13 12.76
N TYR A 141 -14.49 -12.59 13.60
CA TYR A 141 -14.37 -12.44 15.06
C TYR A 141 -13.11 -13.09 15.62
N GLN A 142 -12.76 -14.28 15.15
CA GLN A 142 -11.61 -15.04 15.64
C GLN A 142 -10.26 -14.51 15.12
N LYS A 143 -10.18 -14.08 13.85
CA LYS A 143 -8.89 -13.85 13.17
C LYS A 143 -8.57 -12.39 12.89
N VAL A 144 -9.55 -11.48 12.93
CA VAL A 144 -9.34 -10.05 12.63
C VAL A 144 -9.41 -9.24 13.92
N ARG A 145 -8.45 -8.35 14.12
CA ARG A 145 -8.44 -7.43 15.29
C ARG A 145 -9.68 -6.54 15.30
N HIS A 146 -10.27 -6.38 16.48
CA HIS A 146 -11.38 -5.44 16.74
C HIS A 146 -10.91 -4.22 17.53
N ARG A 147 -11.63 -3.12 17.38
CA ARG A 147 -11.49 -1.88 18.18
C ARG A 147 -12.80 -1.58 18.87
N LEU A 148 -12.77 -0.79 19.95
CA LEU A 148 -13.98 -0.42 20.71
C LEU A 148 -15.03 0.28 19.83
N ASN A 149 -14.57 1.12 18.89
CA ASN A 149 -15.44 1.87 17.99
C ASN A 149 -15.74 1.14 16.66
N ASP A 150 -15.48 -0.17 16.59
CA ASP A 150 -15.72 -0.94 15.36
C ASP A 150 -17.23 -1.24 15.20
N ASP A 151 -17.88 -0.50 14.31
CA ASP A 151 -19.32 -0.61 14.02
C ASP A 151 -19.66 -1.54 12.83
N TRP A 152 -18.66 -2.19 12.22
CA TRP A 152 -18.78 -3.01 11.00
C TRP A 152 -19.90 -4.08 11.01
N ALA A 153 -20.24 -4.60 12.20
CA ALA A 153 -21.28 -5.62 12.38
C ALA A 153 -22.68 -5.02 12.57
N TYR A 154 -22.78 -3.73 12.84
CA TYR A 154 -24.04 -2.97 12.86
C TYR A 154 -24.34 -2.50 11.44
N GLY A 155 -25.57 -2.72 10.98
CA GLY A 155 -25.96 -2.52 9.57
C GLY A 155 -26.53 -1.13 9.36
N ASN A 156 -25.73 -0.10 9.65
CA ASN A 156 -26.22 1.28 9.71
C ASN A 156 -26.27 1.97 8.33
N ASP A 157 -25.47 1.49 7.37
CA ASP A 157 -25.29 2.14 6.06
C ASP A 157 -25.92 1.34 4.92
N LEU A 158 -27.15 0.84 5.10
CA LEU A 158 -27.88 0.11 4.06
C LEU A 158 -28.31 1.00 2.89
N ASP A 159 -28.62 2.26 3.19
CA ASP A 159 -29.08 3.25 2.22
C ASP A 159 -27.93 3.99 1.54
N ALA A 160 -26.67 3.65 1.87
CA ALA A 160 -25.52 4.23 1.22
C ALA A 160 -25.46 3.77 -0.24
N ARG A 161 -25.45 4.73 -1.17
CA ARG A 161 -25.47 4.49 -2.61
C ARG A 161 -24.10 4.77 -3.21
N PRO A 162 -23.74 4.14 -4.33
CA PRO A 162 -22.42 4.31 -4.94
C PRO A 162 -22.07 5.75 -5.32
N TRP A 163 -23.07 6.56 -5.69
CA TRP A 163 -22.90 7.95 -6.08
C TRP A 163 -22.78 8.92 -4.88
N ASP A 164 -23.18 8.51 -3.68
CA ASP A 164 -23.11 9.38 -2.49
C ASP A 164 -21.65 9.76 -2.16
N PHE A 165 -20.66 8.98 -2.62
CA PHE A 165 -19.24 9.25 -2.41
C PHE A 165 -18.50 9.75 -3.66
N GLN A 166 -19.20 10.01 -4.77
CA GLN A 166 -18.57 10.40 -6.03
C GLN A 166 -17.98 11.80 -5.94
N ALA A 167 -18.67 12.73 -5.28
CA ALA A 167 -18.19 14.09 -5.07
C ALA A 167 -16.88 14.13 -4.26
N GLU A 168 -16.79 13.35 -3.18
CA GLU A 168 -15.57 13.25 -2.37
C GLU A 168 -14.37 12.70 -3.14
N GLU A 169 -14.56 11.66 -3.96
CA GLU A 169 -13.49 11.09 -4.79
C GLU A 169 -13.07 12.05 -5.90
N CYS A 170 -14.01 12.80 -6.50
CA CYS A 170 -13.70 13.86 -7.47
C CYS A 170 -12.91 15.01 -6.82
N ALA A 171 -13.31 15.46 -5.63
CA ALA A 171 -12.59 16.52 -4.90
C ALA A 171 -11.17 16.06 -4.50
N LEU A 172 -11.03 14.83 -3.99
CA LEU A 172 -9.75 14.25 -3.66
C LEU A 172 -8.83 14.17 -4.89
N ARG A 173 -9.37 13.82 -6.05
CA ARG A 173 -8.62 13.83 -7.32
C ARG A 173 -8.11 15.21 -7.66
N ALA A 174 -8.99 16.21 -7.69
CA ALA A 174 -8.63 17.57 -8.04
C ALA A 174 -7.53 18.12 -7.11
N ASN A 175 -7.62 17.81 -5.81
CA ASN A 175 -6.59 18.20 -4.84
C ASN A 175 -5.24 17.53 -5.09
N ILE A 176 -5.23 16.24 -5.45
CA ILE A 176 -3.99 15.51 -5.78
C ILE A 176 -3.38 16.04 -7.09
N GLU A 177 -4.19 16.28 -8.11
CA GLU A 177 -3.74 16.84 -9.39
C GLU A 177 -3.17 18.24 -9.17
N ARG A 178 -3.87 19.11 -8.44
CA ARG A 178 -3.40 20.45 -8.07
C ARG A 178 -2.08 20.41 -7.31
N PHE A 179 -1.95 19.50 -6.33
CA PHE A 179 -0.69 19.33 -5.59
C PHE A 179 0.45 18.89 -6.52
N ASN A 180 0.21 17.91 -7.37
CA ASN A 180 1.23 17.40 -8.28
C ASN A 180 1.66 18.46 -9.31
N SER A 181 0.71 19.18 -9.90
CA SER A 181 0.99 20.30 -10.83
C SER A 181 1.72 21.46 -10.15
N ARG A 182 1.54 21.65 -8.83
CA ARG A 182 2.31 22.66 -8.10
C ARG A 182 3.73 22.20 -7.80
N ARG A 183 3.93 20.92 -7.46
CA ARG A 183 5.20 20.41 -6.92
C ARG A 183 6.14 19.80 -7.96
N TYR A 184 5.60 19.21 -9.03
CA TYR A 184 6.36 18.43 -10.01
C TYR A 184 6.28 18.98 -11.44
N ASP A 185 5.43 19.97 -11.68
CA ASP A 185 5.38 20.62 -12.99
C ASP A 185 6.57 21.56 -13.14
N LYS A 186 7.42 21.27 -14.12
CA LYS A 186 8.63 22.06 -14.42
C LYS A 186 8.31 23.47 -14.91
N SER A 187 7.09 23.71 -15.36
CA SER A 187 6.64 25.05 -15.77
C SER A 187 6.33 25.97 -14.59
N ASN A 188 6.16 25.41 -13.39
CA ASN A 188 5.76 26.14 -12.20
C ASN A 188 7.01 26.41 -11.32
N ASN A 189 7.80 27.41 -11.70
CA ASN A 189 9.02 27.84 -11.00
C ASN A 189 8.72 28.62 -9.71
N ASN A 190 7.87 28.10 -8.84
CA ASN A 190 7.70 28.69 -7.52
C ASN A 190 8.82 28.16 -6.61
N PRO A 191 9.75 29.04 -6.16
CA PRO A 191 10.92 28.64 -5.38
C PRO A 191 10.55 27.96 -4.05
N ASP A 192 9.40 28.29 -3.45
CA ASP A 192 8.91 27.68 -2.20
C ASP A 192 8.61 26.18 -2.35
N PHE A 193 8.44 25.69 -3.59
CA PHE A 193 8.12 24.29 -3.89
C PHE A 193 9.26 23.54 -4.55
N LEU A 194 10.47 24.13 -4.64
CA LEU A 194 11.65 23.39 -5.04
C LEU A 194 12.06 22.40 -3.93
N PRO A 195 12.62 21.23 -4.28
CA PRO A 195 13.25 20.39 -3.27
C PRO A 195 14.38 21.16 -2.58
N VAL A 196 14.27 21.33 -1.27
CA VAL A 196 15.32 21.92 -0.43
C VAL A 196 16.48 20.94 -0.33
N ASP A 197 17.70 21.44 -0.37
CA ASP A 197 18.89 20.65 -0.11
C ASP A 197 18.98 20.30 1.37
N ASN A 198 18.61 19.06 1.70
CA ASN A 198 18.68 18.54 3.07
C ASN A 198 20.01 17.80 3.34
N CYS A 199 20.99 17.87 2.42
CA CYS A 199 22.28 17.22 2.60
C CYS A 199 23.24 18.17 3.33
N LEU A 200 23.50 17.88 4.61
CA LEU A 200 24.49 18.59 5.42
C LEU A 200 25.85 18.73 4.72
N GLN A 201 26.30 17.69 4.02
CA GLN A 201 27.58 17.72 3.30
C GLN A 201 27.57 18.67 2.10
N SER A 202 26.41 18.84 1.45
CA SER A 202 26.25 19.78 0.35
C SER A 202 26.27 21.22 0.86
N VAL A 203 25.56 21.51 1.96
CA VAL A 203 25.57 22.83 2.61
C VAL A 203 26.96 23.19 3.13
N LEU A 204 27.63 22.28 3.85
CA LEU A 204 28.99 22.49 4.37
C LEU A 204 30.05 22.51 3.25
N GLY A 205 29.75 21.94 2.09
CA GLY A 205 30.61 21.92 0.92
C GLY A 205 30.49 23.17 0.04
N GLN A 206 29.51 24.04 0.29
CA GLN A 206 29.40 25.30 -0.45
C GLN A 206 30.59 26.20 -0.13
N ARG A 207 31.29 26.64 -1.18
CA ARG A 207 32.32 27.67 -1.05
C ARG A 207 31.64 29.01 -0.83
N VAL A 208 31.72 29.52 0.38
CA VAL A 208 31.33 30.89 0.70
C VAL A 208 32.54 31.77 0.41
N GLU A 209 32.39 32.70 -0.52
CA GLU A 209 33.40 33.75 -0.75
C GLU A 209 33.34 34.74 0.42
N LEU A 210 34.43 34.80 1.19
CA LEU A 210 34.57 35.73 2.28
C LEU A 210 35.24 37.02 1.77
N PRO A 211 34.84 38.20 2.27
CA PRO A 211 35.54 39.45 1.99
C PRO A 211 37.03 39.36 2.32
N GLU A 212 37.89 40.04 1.56
CA GLU A 212 39.35 39.99 1.74
C GLU A 212 39.79 40.43 3.14
N ASP A 213 39.04 41.32 3.78
CA ASP A 213 39.27 41.85 5.13
C ASP A 213 38.64 40.99 6.23
N PHE A 214 37.87 39.94 5.90
CA PHE A 214 37.19 39.11 6.87
C PHE A 214 38.16 38.47 7.86
N GLN A 215 39.32 38.03 7.39
CA GLN A 215 40.33 37.42 8.25
C GLN A 215 40.89 38.41 9.30
N MET A 216 41.00 39.70 8.94
CA MET A 216 41.46 40.74 9.85
C MET A 216 40.37 41.13 10.86
N ASN A 217 39.10 41.02 10.48
CA ASN A 217 37.94 41.43 11.27
C ASN A 217 37.20 40.24 11.92
N TYR A 218 37.80 39.05 11.92
CA TYR A 218 37.14 37.81 12.35
C TYR A 218 36.65 37.87 13.80
N ASP A 219 37.47 38.42 14.70
CA ASP A 219 37.15 38.52 16.13
C ASP A 219 35.95 39.45 16.38
N LEU A 220 35.91 40.59 15.67
CA LEU A 220 34.78 41.54 15.74
C LEU A 220 33.49 40.92 15.17
N TRP A 221 33.61 40.14 14.11
CA TRP A 221 32.47 39.41 13.54
C TRP A 221 31.93 38.36 14.52
N LEU A 222 32.80 37.59 15.19
CA LEU A 222 32.40 36.62 16.20
C LEU A 222 31.64 37.28 17.35
N GLU A 223 32.17 38.39 17.89
CA GLU A 223 31.50 39.11 18.97
C GLU A 223 30.12 39.60 18.55
N ARG A 224 30.00 40.20 17.36
CA ARG A 224 28.75 40.82 16.91
C ARG A 224 27.71 39.81 16.46
N GLU A 225 28.09 38.86 15.60
CA GLU A 225 27.14 38.00 14.88
C GLU A 225 26.91 36.65 15.57
N VAL A 226 27.87 36.16 16.36
CA VAL A 226 27.79 34.83 16.99
C VAL A 226 27.52 34.91 18.49
N PHE A 227 28.27 35.74 19.21
CA PHE A 227 28.15 35.81 20.68
C PHE A 227 27.06 36.78 21.15
N SER A 228 26.90 37.93 20.50
CA SER A 228 25.93 38.95 20.90
C SER A 228 24.51 38.68 20.41
N ASN A 229 24.35 37.88 19.35
CA ASN A 229 23.06 37.53 18.80
C ASN A 229 22.55 36.22 19.45
N PRO A 230 21.44 36.26 20.22
CA PRO A 230 20.85 35.05 20.75
C PRO A 230 20.29 34.20 19.60
N ILE A 231 20.82 32.98 19.44
CA ILE A 231 20.32 32.04 18.44
C ILE A 231 19.01 31.44 18.95
N SER A 232 17.90 31.76 18.28
CA SER A 232 16.58 31.19 18.55
C SER A 232 16.50 29.75 18.02
N TRP A 233 17.16 28.82 18.72
CA TRP A 233 17.18 27.39 18.35
C TRP A 233 15.78 26.76 18.22
N GLU A 234 14.78 27.36 18.86
CA GLU A 234 13.37 26.92 18.79
C GLU A 234 12.74 27.12 17.40
N GLU A 235 13.18 28.11 16.63
CA GLU A 235 12.66 28.36 15.26
C GLU A 235 13.25 27.41 14.22
N LEU A 236 14.40 26.78 14.51
CA LEU A 236 15.07 25.83 13.61
C LEU A 236 14.40 24.45 13.54
N LEU A 237 13.45 24.16 14.45
CA LEU A 237 12.75 22.88 14.58
C LEU A 237 11.28 22.92 14.14
N GLN A 238 10.78 24.06 13.64
CA GLN A 238 9.45 24.19 13.03
C GLN A 238 9.48 23.92 11.52
#